data_AF-A0A7X8XED6-F1
#
_entry.id   AF-A0A7X8XED6-F1
#
_cell.length_a   1.000
_cell.length_b   1.000
_cell.length_c   1.000
_cell.angle_alpha   90.00
_cell.angle_beta   90.00
_cell.angle_gamma   90.00
#
_symmetry.space_group_name_H-M   'P 1'
#
loop_
_entity.id
_entity.type
_entity.pdbx_description
1 polymer ?
#
loop_
_entity_poly.entity_id
_entity_poly.type
_entity_poly.pdbx_seq_one_letter_code
_entity_poly.pdbx_strand_id
1 'polypeptide(L)'
;MFHDVAALNNTLEEDAKTIELFRILDKEQPDLAKQCWRAAKDAVITGKAYDLVRKYIGNPVREWDTVKKIYEMNKARYDDESKAFGDHFKKSTEEHFVQGSLKLVELSLALDDTEAAKEIQTKALATFDDYRLKDAIPKVKE
;
A
#
# COMPACT_ATOMS: atom_id res chain seq x y z
N MET A 1 22.50 6.33 -1.77
CA MET A 1 23.02 5.06 -1.22
C MET A 1 21.93 4.03 -1.00
N PHE A 2 20.99 4.17 -0.05
CA PHE A 2 19.90 3.17 0.09
C PHE A 2 18.92 3.19 -1.11
N HIS A 3 18.65 4.37 -1.66
CA HIS A 3 17.88 4.51 -2.89
C HIS A 3 18.56 3.88 -4.11
N ASP A 4 19.89 3.89 -4.19
CA ASP A 4 20.62 3.32 -5.33
C ASP A 4 20.64 1.79 -5.26
N VAL A 5 20.77 1.22 -4.06
CA VAL A 5 20.68 -0.23 -3.83
C VAL A 5 19.25 -0.72 -4.04
N ALA A 6 18.23 -0.02 -3.53
CA ALA A 6 16.84 -0.41 -3.71
C ALA A 6 16.35 -0.24 -5.17
N ALA A 7 16.79 0.80 -5.88
CA ALA A 7 16.39 1.04 -7.27
C ALA A 7 17.05 0.09 -8.29
N LEU A 8 18.21 -0.50 -7.94
CA LEU A 8 18.89 -1.47 -8.80
C LEU A 8 18.27 -2.89 -8.75
N ASN A 9 17.42 -3.19 -7.77
CA ASN A 9 17.18 -4.58 -7.33
C ASN A 9 15.77 -5.13 -7.66
N ASN A 10 15.24 -4.83 -8.85
CA ASN A 10 13.89 -5.26 -9.28
C ASN A 10 13.84 -6.71 -9.84
N THR A 11 13.89 -7.73 -8.97
CA THR A 11 13.46 -9.12 -9.28
C THR A 11 13.18 -9.94 -8.00
N LEU A 12 12.33 -10.98 -8.10
CA LEU A 12 11.70 -11.77 -7.01
C LEU A 12 12.60 -12.28 -5.84
N GLU A 13 13.92 -12.32 -5.99
CA GLU A 13 14.88 -12.78 -4.96
C GLU A 13 15.42 -11.65 -4.06
N GLU A 14 15.07 -10.39 -4.35
CA GLU A 14 15.60 -9.19 -3.67
C GLU A 14 14.71 -8.68 -2.53
N ASP A 15 13.42 -9.05 -2.49
CA ASP A 15 12.53 -8.67 -1.37
C ASP A 15 13.04 -9.25 -0.04
N ALA A 16 13.48 -10.51 -0.06
CA ALA A 16 14.07 -11.18 1.11
C ALA A 16 15.36 -10.47 1.57
N LYS A 17 16.23 -10.08 0.63
CA LYS A 17 17.47 -9.34 0.94
C LYS A 17 17.18 -7.93 1.46
N THR A 18 16.18 -7.26 0.88
CA THR A 18 15.74 -5.93 1.32
C THR A 18 15.19 -6.01 2.74
N ILE A 19 14.41 -7.04 3.06
CA ILE A 19 13.92 -7.28 4.42
C ILE A 19 15.09 -7.57 5.37
N GLU A 20 16.02 -8.44 5.00
CA GLU A 20 17.18 -8.76 5.85
C GLU A 20 18.05 -7.53 6.12
N LEU A 21 18.38 -6.76 5.08
CA LEU A 21 19.12 -5.50 5.20
C LEU A 21 18.37 -4.49 6.07
N PHE A 22 17.05 -4.40 5.91
CA PHE A 22 16.22 -3.53 6.73
C PHE A 22 16.17 -3.98 8.19
N ARG A 23 16.19 -5.29 8.49
CA ARG A 23 16.33 -5.82 9.86
C ARG A 23 17.66 -5.44 10.49
N ILE A 24 18.75 -5.50 9.73
CA ILE A 24 20.08 -5.08 10.19
C ILE A 24 20.06 -3.58 10.50
N LEU A 25 19.53 -2.77 9.58
CA LEU A 25 19.37 -1.33 9.78
C LEU A 25 18.49 -0.99 10.98
N ASP A 26 17.36 -1.67 11.14
CA ASP A 26 16.46 -1.48 12.27
C ASP A 26 17.15 -1.71 13.63
N LYS A 27 18.03 -2.73 13.67
CA LYS A 27 18.78 -3.11 14.87
C LYS A 27 19.96 -2.19 15.15
N GLU A 28 20.74 -1.84 14.13
CA GLU A 28 22.01 -1.12 14.29
C GLU A 28 21.86 0.40 14.19
N GLN A 29 20.95 0.88 13.34
CA GLN A 29 20.80 2.29 12.99
C GLN A 29 19.31 2.66 12.83
N PRO A 30 18.51 2.64 13.92
CA PRO A 30 17.05 2.81 13.85
C PRO A 30 16.61 4.14 13.23
N ASP A 31 17.38 5.22 13.38
CA ASP A 31 17.05 6.50 12.76
C ASP A 31 17.31 6.51 11.25
N LEU A 32 18.29 5.74 10.77
CA LEU A 32 18.49 5.53 9.34
C LEU A 32 17.39 4.61 8.79
N ALA A 33 16.99 3.57 9.52
CA ALA A 33 15.89 2.70 9.14
C ALA A 33 14.57 3.46 8.95
N LYS A 34 14.25 4.42 9.83
CA LYS A 34 13.09 5.32 9.64
C LYS A 34 13.17 6.12 8.35
N GLN A 35 14.35 6.64 7.99
CA GLN A 35 14.56 7.38 6.75
C GLN A 35 14.43 6.47 5.51
N CYS A 36 14.88 5.22 5.63
CA CYS A 36 14.84 4.23 4.56
C CYS A 36 13.49 3.52 4.44
N TRP A 37 12.57 3.69 5.40
CA TRP A 37 11.26 3.02 5.40
C TRP A 37 10.52 3.18 4.09
N ARG A 38 10.50 4.39 3.51
CA ARG A 38 9.81 4.65 2.24
C ARG A 38 10.31 3.75 1.09
N ALA A 39 11.60 3.42 1.07
CA ALA A 39 12.19 2.56 0.05
C ALA A 39 11.96 1.07 0.34
N ALA A 40 11.98 0.67 1.61
CA ALA A 40 11.80 -0.73 2.02
C ALA A 40 10.33 -1.15 2.14
N LYS A 41 9.40 -0.20 2.29
CA LYS A 41 7.98 -0.45 2.62
C LYS A 41 7.33 -1.49 1.72
N ASP A 42 7.51 -1.37 0.41
CA ASP A 42 6.86 -2.30 -0.53
C ASP A 42 7.39 -3.73 -0.38
N ALA A 43 8.71 -3.91 -0.29
CA ALA A 43 9.32 -5.21 -0.06
C ALA A 43 8.90 -5.80 1.30
N VAL A 44 8.89 -4.99 2.36
CA VAL A 44 8.52 -5.43 3.72
C VAL A 44 7.05 -5.84 3.82
N ILE A 45 6.14 -5.09 3.19
CA ILE A 45 4.71 -5.45 3.16
C ILE A 45 4.47 -6.67 2.27
N THR A 46 5.05 -6.71 1.07
CA THR A 46 4.86 -7.82 0.12
C THR A 46 5.45 -9.13 0.66
N GLY A 47 6.62 -9.06 1.29
CA GLY A 47 7.25 -10.20 1.98
C GLY A 47 6.63 -10.52 3.34
N LYS A 48 5.51 -9.89 3.72
CA LYS A 48 4.72 -10.20 4.92
C LYS A 48 5.53 -10.16 6.22
N ALA A 49 6.55 -9.31 6.29
CA ALA A 49 7.36 -9.11 7.50
C ALA A 49 6.61 -8.19 8.48
N TYR A 50 5.46 -8.68 8.99
CA TYR A 50 4.48 -7.89 9.75
C TYR A 50 5.04 -7.28 11.04
N ASP A 51 6.08 -7.86 11.62
CA ASP A 51 6.77 -7.30 12.77
C ASP A 51 7.44 -5.95 12.45
N LEU A 52 8.09 -5.86 11.29
CA LEU A 52 8.67 -4.62 10.78
C LEU A 52 7.57 -3.66 10.31
N VAL A 53 6.53 -4.17 9.64
CA VAL A 53 5.42 -3.31 9.20
C VAL A 53 4.76 -2.65 10.41
N ARG A 54 4.46 -3.40 11.47
CA ARG A 54 3.88 -2.86 12.71
C ARG A 54 4.71 -1.75 13.32
N LYS A 55 6.03 -1.86 13.24
CA LYS A 55 6.98 -0.88 13.80
C LYS A 55 7.03 0.42 12.97
N TYR A 56 6.87 0.33 11.65
CA TYR A 56 7.19 1.45 10.75
C TYR A 56 6.02 2.04 9.97
N ILE A 57 4.94 1.30 9.73
CA ILE A 57 3.82 1.78 8.90
C ILE A 57 3.11 2.99 9.49
N GLY A 58 3.16 3.14 10.82
CA GLY A 58 2.39 4.16 11.52
C GLY A 58 0.90 3.84 11.43
N ASN A 59 0.14 4.68 10.72
CA ASN A 59 -1.33 4.58 10.63
C ASN A 59 -1.73 4.10 9.22
N PRO A 60 -2.31 2.89 9.06
CA PRO A 60 -2.78 2.37 7.77
C PRO A 60 -3.82 3.26 7.07
N VAL A 61 -4.69 3.95 7.81
CA VAL A 61 -5.68 4.90 7.27
C VAL A 61 -4.98 6.10 6.61
N ARG A 62 -3.88 6.57 7.20
CA ARG A 62 -3.07 7.67 6.62
C ARG A 62 -2.36 7.23 5.33
N GLU A 63 -1.91 5.98 5.28
CA GLU A 63 -1.38 5.41 4.03
C GLU A 63 -2.46 5.34 2.95
N TRP A 64 -3.70 4.99 3.32
CA TRP A 64 -4.82 4.98 2.39
C TRP A 64 -5.16 6.37 1.83
N ASP A 65 -5.03 7.44 2.61
CA ASP A 65 -5.23 8.81 2.09
C ASP A 65 -4.29 9.13 0.92
N THR A 66 -3.12 8.50 0.86
CA THR A 66 -2.19 8.65 -0.27
C THR A 66 -2.69 7.91 -1.51
N VAL A 67 -3.25 6.70 -1.33
CA VAL A 67 -3.91 5.95 -2.42
C VAL A 67 -5.06 6.77 -3.00
N LYS A 68 -5.91 7.34 -2.12
CA LYS A 68 -7.02 8.21 -2.53
C LYS A 68 -6.54 9.42 -3.33
N LYS A 69 -5.53 10.14 -2.84
CA LYS A 69 -4.99 11.34 -3.53
C LYS A 69 -4.45 11.01 -4.92
N ILE A 70 -3.76 9.89 -5.09
CA ILE A 70 -3.26 9.44 -6.39
C ILE A 70 -4.43 9.13 -7.34
N TYR A 71 -5.45 8.44 -6.84
CA TYR A 71 -6.65 8.15 -7.62
C TYR A 71 -7.38 9.42 -8.06
N GLU A 72 -7.66 10.36 -7.14
CA GLU A 72 -8.35 11.62 -7.46
C GLU A 72 -7.57 12.44 -8.50
N MET A 73 -6.24 12.52 -8.35
CA MET A 73 -5.37 13.21 -9.30
C MET A 73 -5.40 12.57 -10.70
N ASN A 74 -5.37 11.23 -10.77
CA ASN A 74 -5.43 10.53 -12.05
C ASN A 74 -6.83 10.54 -12.65
N LYS A 75 -7.88 10.50 -11.82
CA LYS A 75 -9.28 10.62 -12.22
C LYS A 75 -9.55 11.93 -12.93
N ALA A 76 -9.09 13.04 -12.36
CA ALA A 76 -9.21 14.35 -12.99
C ALA A 76 -8.60 14.41 -14.41
N ARG A 77 -7.62 13.55 -14.72
CA ARG A 77 -6.98 13.51 -16.05
C ARG A 77 -7.75 12.70 -17.09
N TYR A 78 -8.47 11.65 -16.69
CA TYR A 78 -9.25 10.85 -17.64
C TYR A 78 -10.72 11.25 -17.72
N ASP A 79 -11.23 11.98 -16.73
CA ASP A 79 -12.52 12.68 -16.83
C ASP A 79 -12.40 13.96 -17.69
N ASP A 80 -11.19 14.32 -18.10
CA ASP A 80 -10.91 15.42 -19.02
C ASP A 80 -11.50 15.14 -20.42
N GLU A 81 -12.38 16.03 -20.88
CA GLU A 81 -13.08 15.95 -22.16
C GLU A 81 -12.14 15.88 -23.38
N SER A 82 -10.87 16.30 -23.23
CA SER A 82 -9.86 16.21 -24.28
C SER A 82 -9.53 14.77 -24.68
N LYS A 83 -9.93 13.76 -23.89
CA LYS A 83 -9.61 12.33 -24.09
C LYS A 83 -8.11 12.06 -24.28
N ALA A 84 -7.25 12.94 -23.76
CA ALA A 84 -5.80 12.77 -23.85
C ALA A 84 -5.33 11.42 -23.27
N PHE A 85 -6.10 10.88 -22.33
CA PHE A 85 -5.88 9.58 -21.72
C PHE A 85 -7.06 8.65 -22.07
N GLY A 86 -6.77 7.51 -22.72
CA GLY A 86 -7.80 6.56 -23.15
C GLY A 86 -8.28 5.60 -22.06
N ASP A 87 -9.23 4.72 -22.42
CA ASP A 87 -9.88 3.75 -21.52
C ASP A 87 -8.89 2.87 -20.73
N HIS A 88 -7.74 2.56 -21.33
CA HIS A 88 -6.68 1.81 -20.65
C HIS A 88 -6.14 2.55 -19.41
N PHE A 89 -5.96 3.86 -19.49
CA PHE A 89 -5.48 4.66 -18.37
C PHE A 89 -6.53 4.76 -17.27
N LYS A 90 -7.81 4.91 -17.64
CA LYS A 90 -8.94 4.85 -16.70
C LYS A 90 -8.97 3.52 -15.95
N LYS A 91 -9.02 2.40 -16.69
CA LYS A 91 -9.04 1.05 -16.12
C LYS A 91 -7.83 0.78 -15.22
N SER A 92 -6.64 1.19 -15.66
CA SER A 92 -5.43 1.08 -14.84
C SER A 92 -5.54 1.89 -13.55
N THR A 93 -6.08 3.10 -13.60
CA THR A 93 -6.25 3.96 -12.41
C THR A 93 -7.24 3.37 -11.41
N GLU A 94 -8.39 2.89 -11.89
CA GLU A 94 -9.40 2.23 -11.06
C GLU A 94 -8.85 0.94 -10.44
N GLU A 95 -8.12 0.14 -11.21
CA GLU A 95 -7.49 -1.10 -10.71
C GLU A 95 -6.44 -0.80 -9.64
N HIS A 96 -5.55 0.18 -9.85
CA HIS A 96 -4.55 0.57 -8.85
C HIS A 96 -5.21 1.06 -7.55
N PHE A 97 -6.33 1.78 -7.65
CA PHE A 97 -7.07 2.24 -6.47
C PHE A 97 -7.64 1.06 -5.66
N VAL A 98 -8.28 0.11 -6.35
CA VAL A 98 -8.87 -1.07 -5.69
C VAL A 98 -7.78 -1.94 -5.08
N GLN A 99 -6.73 -2.28 -5.81
CA GLN A 99 -5.63 -3.10 -5.30
C GLN A 99 -4.90 -2.43 -4.13
N GLY A 100 -4.64 -1.12 -4.21
CA GLY A 100 -4.03 -0.36 -3.11
C GLY A 100 -4.89 -0.36 -1.86
N SER A 101 -6.21 -0.21 -2.01
CA SER A 101 -7.16 -0.27 -0.89
C SER A 101 -7.24 -1.66 -0.27
N LEU A 102 -7.33 -2.71 -1.10
CA LEU A 102 -7.35 -4.10 -0.63
C LEU A 102 -6.08 -4.49 0.13
N LYS A 103 -4.90 -4.10 -0.38
CA LYS A 103 -3.61 -4.35 0.27
C LYS A 103 -3.57 -3.74 1.67
N LEU A 104 -4.11 -2.53 1.84
CA LEU A 104 -4.15 -1.86 3.15
C LEU A 104 -5.19 -2.48 4.10
N VAL A 105 -6.34 -2.95 3.58
CA VAL A 105 -7.31 -3.72 4.38
C VAL A 105 -6.70 -5.04 4.86
N GLU A 106 -6.10 -5.83 3.96
CA GLU A 106 -5.43 -7.09 4.32
C GLU A 106 -4.34 -6.85 5.35
N LEU A 107 -3.55 -5.80 5.16
CA LEU A 107 -2.49 -5.44 6.08
C LEU A 107 -3.01 -5.03 7.45
N SER A 108 -4.06 -4.21 7.53
CA SER A 108 -4.69 -3.86 8.79
C SER A 108 -5.23 -5.09 9.52
N LEU A 109 -5.88 -6.02 8.81
CA LEU A 109 -6.34 -7.29 9.38
C LEU A 109 -5.17 -8.15 9.90
N ALA A 110 -4.06 -8.23 9.14
CA ALA A 110 -2.86 -8.96 9.55
C ALA A 110 -2.15 -8.34 10.77
N LEU A 111 -2.42 -7.07 11.07
CA LEU A 111 -1.91 -6.36 12.24
C LEU A 111 -2.90 -6.33 13.41
N ASP A 112 -4.01 -7.08 13.32
CA ASP A 112 -5.14 -7.09 14.26
C ASP A 112 -5.87 -5.73 14.39
N ASP A 113 -5.66 -4.81 13.46
CA ASP A 113 -6.29 -3.48 13.43
C ASP A 113 -7.58 -3.52 12.59
N THR A 114 -8.59 -4.17 13.16
CA THR A 114 -9.90 -4.32 12.49
C THR A 114 -10.63 -3.00 12.32
N GLU A 115 -10.38 -2.02 13.20
CA GLU A 115 -10.96 -0.68 13.11
C GLU A 115 -10.44 0.04 11.87
N ALA A 116 -9.11 0.09 11.67
CA ALA A 116 -8.53 0.67 10.47
C ALA A 116 -8.98 -0.05 9.20
N ALA A 117 -9.06 -1.39 9.22
CA ALA A 117 -9.54 -2.17 8.08
C ALA A 117 -10.96 -1.74 7.66
N LYS A 118 -11.89 -1.62 8.62
CA LYS A 118 -13.27 -1.18 8.37
C LYS A 118 -13.35 0.27 7.90
N GLU A 119 -12.54 1.16 8.48
CA GLU A 119 -12.49 2.56 8.08
C GLU A 119 -12.00 2.70 6.63
N ILE A 120 -10.91 2.01 6.27
CA ILE A 120 -10.36 1.98 4.91
C ILE A 120 -11.41 1.43 3.93
N GLN A 121 -12.04 0.29 4.25
CA GLN A 121 -13.08 -0.30 3.41
C GLN A 121 -14.22 0.68 3.16
N THR A 122 -14.73 1.32 4.23
CA THR A 122 -15.85 2.27 4.16
C THR A 122 -15.50 3.47 3.28
N LYS A 123 -14.32 4.07 3.49
CA LYS A 123 -13.87 5.22 2.70
C LYS A 123 -13.57 4.84 1.25
N ALA A 124 -13.05 3.64 1.00
CA ALA A 124 -12.80 3.14 -0.34
C ALA A 124 -14.09 2.95 -1.13
N LEU A 125 -15.09 2.29 -0.54
CA LEU A 125 -16.42 2.13 -1.14
C LEU A 125 -17.13 3.45 -1.40
N ALA A 126 -16.98 4.43 -0.51
CA ALA A 126 -17.52 5.76 -0.72
C ALA A 126 -16.83 6.52 -1.88
N THR A 127 -15.60 6.13 -2.25
CA THR A 127 -14.82 6.76 -3.33
C THR A 127 -15.05 6.06 -4.67
N PHE A 128 -15.11 4.73 -4.67
CA PHE A 128 -15.34 3.89 -5.85
C PHE A 128 -16.06 2.61 -5.47
N ASP A 129 -17.25 2.39 -6.05
CA ASP A 129 -18.06 1.21 -5.78
C ASP A 129 -17.53 -0.02 -6.53
N ASP A 130 -16.81 -0.91 -5.84
CA ASP A 130 -16.26 -2.15 -6.37
C ASP A 130 -16.60 -3.32 -5.43
N TYR A 131 -17.07 -4.45 -6.00
CA TYR A 131 -17.47 -5.63 -5.23
C TYR A 131 -16.30 -6.22 -4.41
N ARG A 132 -15.07 -6.13 -4.91
CA ARG A 132 -13.88 -6.64 -4.21
C ARG A 132 -13.67 -5.90 -2.89
N LEU A 133 -13.96 -4.60 -2.86
CA LEU A 133 -13.90 -3.81 -1.63
C LEU A 133 -15.01 -4.21 -0.66
N LYS A 134 -16.21 -4.57 -1.14
CA LYS A 134 -17.31 -5.07 -0.30
C LYS A 134 -16.95 -6.37 0.41
N ASP A 135 -16.25 -7.26 -0.29
CA ASP A 135 -15.85 -8.58 0.21
C ASP A 135 -14.48 -8.58 0.91
N ALA A 136 -13.83 -7.42 1.02
CA ALA A 136 -12.46 -7.29 1.54
C ALA A 136 -12.29 -7.70 3.01
N ILE A 137 -13.34 -7.57 3.81
CA ILE A 137 -13.34 -8.00 5.22
C ILE A 137 -14.19 -9.26 5.34
N PRO A 138 -13.63 -10.39 5.81
CA PRO A 138 -14.40 -11.60 6.05
C PRO A 138 -15.55 -11.32 7.01
N LYS A 139 -16.76 -11.74 6.64
CA LYS A 139 -17.89 -11.72 7.57
C LYS A 139 -17.55 -12.69 8.71
N VAL A 140 -17.35 -12.15 9.91
CA VAL A 140 -17.16 -12.98 11.11
C VAL A 140 -18.39 -13.88 11.21
N LYS A 141 -18.19 -15.20 11.20
CA LYS A 141 -19.26 -16.14 11.56
C LYS A 141 -19.48 -15.96 13.06
N GLU A 142 -20.65 -15.47 13.43
CA GLU A 142 -21.17 -15.46 14.80
C GLU A 142 -21.24 -16.89 15.37
#